data_AF-A0A4Y9J0A9-F1
#
_entry.id   AF-A0A4Y9J0A9-F1
#
_cell.length_a   1.000
_cell.length_b   1.000
_cell.length_c   1.000
_cell.angle_alpha   90.00
_cell.angle_beta   90.00
_cell.angle_gamma   90.00
#
_symmetry.space_group_name_H-M   'P 1'
#
loop_
_entity.id
_entity.type
_entity.pdbx_description
1 polymer ?
#
loop_
_entity_poly.entity_id
_entity_poly.type
_entity_poly.pdbx_seq_one_letter_code
_entity_poly.pdbx_strand_id
1 'polypeptide(L)'
;MKTTANILVLLISMVALLSCNQRNSANGTNRDWDSDKKLVAQNDSVALYIQIVDSAKDEFDIPEVALWIKNKTTKKETKLYQTIRPDWHCWYMADGDRFYPVPIDSILVTSRVKIYNYDPLQLIVEGCPDMRNEFSYFIDVDKRKAWYVPANQGYIGSTSEEGYMIFQSYRYVSDPDIAGRYTFLQIFDETGNLVDSLDLEHVRLKEYRNAVQTN
;
A
#
# COMPACT_ATOMS: atom_id res chain seq x y z
N MET A 1 -4.85 31.98 40.63
CA MET A 1 -4.75 31.81 39.17
C MET A 1 -3.47 31.07 38.74
N LYS A 2 -3.14 29.91 39.35
CA LYS A 2 -2.02 29.05 38.92
C LYS A 2 -2.41 27.59 38.75
N THR A 3 -3.52 27.16 39.33
CA THR A 3 -4.05 25.79 39.25
C THR A 3 -4.79 25.49 37.95
N THR A 4 -5.42 26.49 37.31
CA THR A 4 -6.13 26.30 36.04
C THR A 4 -5.20 26.17 34.83
N ALA A 5 -4.03 26.83 34.85
CA ALA A 5 -3.04 26.74 33.78
C ALA A 5 -2.39 25.34 33.71
N ASN A 6 -2.11 24.71 34.86
CA ASN A 6 -1.48 23.38 34.90
C ASN A 6 -2.42 22.27 34.43
N ILE A 7 -3.73 22.41 34.65
CA ILE A 7 -4.74 21.46 34.17
C ILE A 7 -4.90 21.54 32.65
N LEU A 8 -4.81 22.75 32.07
CA LEU A 8 -4.90 22.94 30.63
C LEU A 8 -3.68 22.37 29.88
N VAL A 9 -2.47 22.52 30.46
CA VAL A 9 -1.24 21.94 29.89
C VAL A 9 -1.25 20.40 29.95
N LEU A 10 -1.78 19.81 31.03
CA LEU A 10 -1.95 18.35 31.14
C LEU A 10 -2.98 17.79 30.15
N LEU A 11 -4.07 18.53 29.87
CA LEU A 11 -5.07 18.15 28.87
C LEU A 11 -4.52 18.18 27.44
N ILE A 12 -3.71 19.19 27.09
CA ILE A 12 -3.07 19.29 25.77
C ILE A 12 -2.01 18.19 25.58
N SER A 13 -1.32 17.81 26.66
CA SER A 13 -0.33 16.71 26.65
C SER A 13 -0.98 15.34 26.44
N MET A 14 -2.19 15.10 26.98
CA MET A 14 -2.94 13.86 26.74
C MET A 14 -3.48 13.76 25.32
N VAL A 15 -3.91 14.86 24.71
CA VAL A 15 -4.41 14.86 23.31
C VAL A 15 -3.27 14.62 22.32
N ALA A 16 -2.07 15.15 22.57
CA ALA A 16 -0.90 14.92 21.70
C ALA A 16 -0.34 13.50 21.80
N LEU A 17 -0.51 12.80 22.94
CA LEU A 17 -0.05 11.41 23.11
C LEU A 17 -1.07 10.36 22.64
N LEU A 18 -2.30 10.76 22.31
CA LEU A 18 -3.31 9.89 21.69
C LEU A 18 -3.19 9.83 20.16
N SER A 19 -2.43 10.73 19.54
CA SER A 19 -2.23 10.77 18.08
C SER A 19 -1.03 9.96 17.58
N CYS A 20 -0.28 9.30 18.47
CA CYS A 20 0.90 8.51 18.12
C CYS A 20 0.82 7.10 18.72
N ASN A 21 -0.16 6.27 18.31
CA ASN A 21 -0.01 4.81 18.26
C ASN A 21 -1.23 4.05 17.72
N GLN A 22 -1.84 4.48 16.62
CA GLN A 22 -2.61 3.54 15.79
C GLN A 22 -1.66 2.82 14.83
N ARG A 23 -0.80 1.97 15.39
CA ARG A 23 -0.45 0.72 14.72
C ARG A 23 -1.76 -0.01 14.51
N ASN A 24 -2.31 0.05 13.30
CA ASN A 24 -3.43 -0.79 12.88
C ASN A 24 -2.95 -2.24 12.83
N SER A 25 -2.76 -2.83 14.00
CA SER A 25 -2.86 -4.27 14.17
C SER A 25 -4.34 -4.59 14.03
N ALA A 26 -4.75 -4.94 12.82
CA ALA A 26 -6.09 -5.39 12.51
C ALA A 26 -6.36 -6.76 13.16
N ASN A 27 -6.48 -6.79 14.48
CA ASN A 27 -7.00 -7.91 15.28
C ASN A 27 -8.23 -7.47 16.09
N GLY A 28 -9.02 -6.55 15.54
CA GLY A 28 -10.36 -6.27 16.02
C GLY A 28 -11.34 -7.27 15.42
N THR A 29 -11.69 -8.31 16.16
CA THR A 29 -12.79 -9.22 15.84
C THR A 29 -14.14 -8.52 16.05
N ASN A 30 -14.45 -7.50 15.24
CA ASN A 30 -15.83 -7.11 15.01
C ASN A 30 -16.35 -7.97 13.86
N ARG A 31 -16.75 -9.20 14.20
CA ARG A 31 -17.57 -10.00 13.30
C ARG A 31 -18.94 -9.33 13.23
N ASP A 32 -19.14 -8.50 12.20
CA ASP A 32 -20.47 -8.20 11.70
C ASP A 32 -21.01 -9.55 11.20
N TRP A 33 -21.83 -10.19 12.03
CA TRP A 33 -22.31 -11.56 11.85
C TRP A 33 -23.36 -11.57 10.74
N ASP A 34 -22.90 -11.59 9.48
CA ASP A 34 -23.59 -12.17 8.31
C ASP A 34 -22.78 -12.08 6.99
N SER A 35 -21.58 -11.50 6.98
CA SER A 35 -20.86 -11.31 5.72
C SER A 35 -19.63 -12.21 5.63
N ASP A 36 -19.56 -12.99 4.57
CA ASP A 36 -18.37 -13.64 3.99
C ASP A 36 -17.25 -12.65 3.58
N LYS A 37 -17.32 -11.40 4.07
CA LYS A 37 -16.43 -10.30 3.73
C LYS A 37 -15.61 -9.90 4.94
N LYS A 38 -14.32 -9.73 4.72
CA LYS A 38 -13.33 -9.28 5.71
C LYS A 38 -13.14 -7.77 5.60
N LEU A 39 -13.33 -7.04 6.70
CA LEU A 39 -12.97 -5.61 6.78
C LEU A 39 -11.46 -5.44 6.57
N VAL A 40 -11.07 -4.55 5.65
CA VAL A 40 -9.66 -4.29 5.32
C VAL A 40 -9.22 -2.85 5.52
N ALA A 41 -10.14 -1.89 5.41
CA ALA A 41 -9.86 -0.48 5.68
C ALA A 41 -11.15 0.26 6.03
N GLN A 42 -11.05 1.37 6.75
CA GLN A 42 -12.18 2.24 7.04
C GLN A 42 -11.72 3.65 7.41
N ASN A 43 -12.59 4.62 7.19
CA ASN A 43 -12.53 5.95 7.80
C ASN A 43 -13.90 6.24 8.44
N ASP A 44 -14.19 7.48 8.80
CA ASP A 44 -15.46 7.82 9.47
C ASP A 44 -16.69 7.66 8.56
N SER A 45 -16.51 7.77 7.24
CA SER A 45 -17.60 7.76 6.26
C SER A 45 -17.83 6.40 5.61
N VAL A 46 -16.77 5.61 5.39
CA VAL A 46 -16.83 4.35 4.63
C VAL A 46 -16.05 3.23 5.30
N ALA A 47 -16.45 2.00 5.00
CA ALA A 47 -15.71 0.77 5.33
C ALA A 47 -15.53 -0.07 4.05
N LEU A 48 -14.34 -0.64 3.90
CA LEU A 48 -13.92 -1.44 2.74
C LEU A 48 -13.75 -2.89 3.16
N TYR A 49 -14.30 -3.80 2.36
CA TYR A 49 -14.32 -5.23 2.65
C TYR A 49 -13.84 -6.06 1.46
N ILE A 50 -13.10 -7.12 1.74
CA ILE A 50 -12.70 -8.12 0.75
C ILE A 50 -13.59 -9.35 0.93
N GLN A 51 -14.20 -9.82 -0.15
CA GLN A 51 -14.92 -11.09 -0.22
C GLN A 51 -14.14 -12.05 -1.11
N ILE A 52 -13.92 -13.29 -0.65
CA ILE A 52 -13.40 -14.35 -1.53
C ILE A 52 -14.54 -14.81 -2.44
N VAL A 53 -14.36 -14.67 -3.75
CA VAL A 53 -15.34 -15.06 -4.78
C VAL A 53 -15.02 -16.45 -5.34
N ASP A 54 -13.74 -16.73 -5.54
CA ASP A 54 -13.23 -18.05 -5.93
C ASP A 54 -11.97 -18.35 -5.11
N SER A 55 -11.96 -19.50 -4.43
CA SER A 55 -10.87 -19.87 -3.54
C SER A 55 -9.62 -20.24 -4.33
N ALA A 56 -8.44 -20.08 -3.71
CA ALA A 56 -7.22 -20.67 -4.24
C ALA A 56 -7.37 -22.20 -4.35
N LYS A 57 -6.89 -22.77 -5.46
CA LYS A 57 -6.95 -24.20 -5.76
C LYS A 57 -5.89 -24.99 -5.00
N ASP A 58 -4.72 -24.38 -4.79
CA ASP A 58 -3.57 -24.96 -4.11
C ASP A 58 -2.64 -23.85 -3.56
N GLU A 59 -1.45 -24.24 -3.11
CA GLU A 59 -0.44 -23.35 -2.54
C GLU A 59 0.30 -22.47 -3.56
N PHE A 60 0.08 -22.68 -4.86
CA PHE A 60 0.64 -21.91 -5.98
C PHE A 60 -0.39 -20.99 -6.64
N ASP A 61 -1.60 -20.97 -6.09
CA ASP A 61 -2.73 -20.21 -6.59
C ASP A 61 -3.16 -19.13 -5.58
N ILE A 62 -3.78 -18.07 -6.08
CA ILE A 62 -4.33 -16.99 -5.26
C ILE A 62 -5.85 -16.93 -5.39
N PRO A 63 -6.59 -16.58 -4.33
CA PRO A 63 -8.04 -16.43 -4.42
C PRO A 63 -8.41 -15.24 -5.31
N GLU A 64 -9.51 -15.40 -6.05
CA GLU A 64 -10.19 -14.28 -6.69
C GLU A 64 -11.06 -13.57 -5.65
N VAL A 65 -10.95 -12.25 -5.58
CA VAL A 65 -11.63 -11.47 -4.56
C VAL A 65 -12.42 -10.31 -5.14
N ALA A 66 -13.52 -9.97 -4.48
CA ALA A 66 -14.26 -8.74 -4.73
C ALA A 66 -13.97 -7.71 -3.63
N LEU A 67 -13.67 -6.48 -4.04
CA LEU A 67 -13.58 -5.34 -3.13
C LEU A 67 -14.94 -4.65 -3.06
N TRP A 68 -15.44 -4.48 -1.83
CA TRP A 68 -16.72 -3.84 -1.54
C TRP A 68 -16.50 -2.57 -0.73
N ILE A 69 -17.34 -1.56 -0.98
CA ILE A 69 -17.44 -0.35 -0.17
C ILE A 69 -18.80 -0.29 0.50
N LYS A 70 -18.82 0.04 1.79
CA LYS A 70 -20.01 0.28 2.60
C LYS A 70 -20.00 1.72 3.08
N ASN A 71 -21.03 2.49 2.72
CA ASN A 71 -21.25 3.79 3.32
C ASN A 71 -21.80 3.61 4.74
N LYS A 72 -21.13 4.19 5.74
CA LYS A 72 -21.48 3.99 7.15
C LYS A 72 -22.78 4.69 7.56
N THR A 73 -23.16 5.76 6.87
CA THR A 73 -24.38 6.54 7.12
C THR A 73 -25.59 5.89 6.46
N THR A 74 -25.53 5.66 5.15
CA THR A 74 -26.66 5.11 4.37
C THR A 74 -26.77 3.59 4.46
N LYS A 75 -25.73 2.92 4.99
CA LYS A 75 -25.58 1.45 5.02
C LYS A 75 -25.56 0.80 3.63
N LYS A 76 -25.51 1.60 2.55
CA LYS A 76 -25.42 1.09 1.17
C LYS A 76 -24.08 0.40 0.96
N GLU A 77 -24.14 -0.82 0.44
CA GLU A 77 -22.98 -1.60 0.01
C GLU A 77 -22.90 -1.60 -1.52
N THR A 78 -21.69 -1.52 -2.06
CA THR A 78 -21.45 -1.50 -3.51
C THR A 78 -20.16 -2.23 -3.82
N LYS A 79 -20.19 -3.14 -4.80
CA LYS A 79 -18.97 -3.79 -5.31
C LYS A 79 -18.19 -2.78 -6.15
N LEU A 80 -16.92 -2.57 -5.81
CA LEU A 80 -16.03 -1.69 -6.57
C LEU A 80 -15.52 -2.40 -7.82
N TYR A 81 -14.90 -3.57 -7.61
CA TYR A 81 -14.40 -4.45 -8.66
C TYR A 81 -14.22 -5.86 -8.10
N GLN A 82 -13.83 -6.77 -8.99
CA GLN A 82 -13.42 -8.14 -8.69
C GLN A 82 -12.09 -8.37 -9.39
N THR A 83 -11.14 -9.00 -8.70
CA THR A 83 -9.83 -9.30 -9.29
C THR A 83 -9.98 -10.35 -10.39
N ILE A 84 -8.98 -10.46 -11.26
CA ILE A 84 -8.83 -11.58 -12.18
C ILE A 84 -7.63 -12.42 -11.78
N ARG A 85 -7.69 -13.73 -12.03
CA ARG A 85 -6.56 -14.62 -11.72
C ARG A 85 -5.34 -14.20 -12.55
N PRO A 86 -4.16 -14.02 -11.92
CA PRO A 86 -2.93 -13.68 -12.63
C PRO A 86 -2.53 -14.82 -13.57
N ASP A 87 -1.91 -14.47 -14.69
CA ASP A 87 -1.29 -15.44 -15.56
C ASP A 87 0.20 -15.64 -15.20
N TRP A 88 0.84 -16.58 -15.90
CA TRP A 88 2.24 -16.91 -15.67
C TRP A 88 3.23 -15.81 -16.08
N HIS A 89 2.80 -14.67 -16.62
CA HIS A 89 3.70 -13.57 -17.00
C HIS A 89 3.92 -12.55 -15.88
N CYS A 90 3.26 -12.70 -14.73
CA CYS A 90 3.28 -11.74 -13.62
C CYS A 90 4.59 -11.71 -12.80
N TRP A 91 5.70 -12.23 -13.34
CA TRP A 91 6.98 -12.36 -12.62
C TRP A 91 7.93 -11.19 -12.81
N TYR A 92 7.69 -10.36 -13.84
CA TYR A 92 8.58 -9.26 -14.18
C TYR A 92 7.87 -7.93 -13.95
N MET A 93 8.44 -7.12 -13.05
CA MET A 93 7.99 -5.77 -12.79
C MET A 93 9.11 -4.82 -13.20
N ALA A 94 8.87 -4.08 -14.28
CA ALA A 94 9.79 -3.06 -14.71
C ALA A 94 9.71 -1.89 -13.72
N ASP A 95 10.88 -1.36 -13.33
CA ASP A 95 10.94 -0.05 -12.72
C ASP A 95 10.32 0.98 -13.66
N GLY A 96 9.69 2.00 -13.07
CA GLY A 96 9.01 3.04 -13.81
C GLY A 96 9.06 4.37 -13.09
N ASP A 97 9.03 5.43 -13.89
CA ASP A 97 8.98 6.83 -13.44
C ASP A 97 7.54 7.34 -13.31
N ARG A 98 6.54 6.51 -13.64
CA ARG A 98 5.14 6.90 -13.64
C ARG A 98 4.21 5.74 -13.37
N PHE A 99 3.03 6.06 -12.86
CA PHE A 99 1.92 5.12 -12.78
C PHE A 99 1.37 4.80 -14.17
N TYR A 100 0.97 3.55 -14.38
CA TYR A 100 0.46 3.07 -15.67
C TYR A 100 -1.05 2.85 -15.58
N PRO A 101 -1.87 3.49 -16.41
CA PRO A 101 -3.31 3.28 -16.37
C PRO A 101 -3.65 1.84 -16.71
N VAL A 102 -4.52 1.22 -15.90
CA VAL A 102 -5.03 -0.13 -16.13
C VAL A 102 -6.56 -0.14 -15.96
N PRO A 103 -7.29 -1.00 -16.68
CA PRO A 103 -8.71 -1.21 -16.39
C PRO A 103 -8.87 -1.70 -14.94
N ILE A 104 -9.85 -1.14 -14.22
CA ILE A 104 -10.12 -1.55 -12.83
C ILE A 104 -10.51 -3.04 -12.72
N ASP A 105 -11.13 -3.58 -13.77
CA ASP A 105 -11.52 -4.99 -13.87
C ASP A 105 -10.37 -5.89 -14.36
N SER A 106 -9.14 -5.37 -14.43
CA SER A 106 -7.90 -6.11 -14.73
C SER A 106 -6.92 -6.16 -13.56
N ILE A 107 -7.35 -5.73 -12.37
CA ILE A 107 -6.53 -5.84 -11.15
C ILE A 107 -6.36 -7.32 -10.80
N LEU A 108 -5.11 -7.75 -10.67
CA LEU A 108 -4.79 -9.17 -10.51
C LEU A 108 -4.96 -9.68 -9.07
N VAL A 109 -4.79 -8.80 -8.09
CA VAL A 109 -4.75 -9.18 -6.68
C VAL A 109 -5.19 -8.02 -5.80
N THR A 110 -5.82 -8.35 -4.68
CA THR A 110 -6.14 -7.39 -3.62
C THR A 110 -6.17 -8.16 -2.30
N SER A 111 -5.15 -7.99 -1.47
CA SER A 111 -5.09 -8.58 -0.13
C SER A 111 -4.94 -7.51 0.96
N ARG A 112 -4.40 -6.35 0.59
CA ARG A 112 -4.23 -5.18 1.44
C ARG A 112 -4.85 -3.96 0.76
N VAL A 113 -5.50 -3.13 1.56
CA VAL A 113 -6.16 -1.90 1.08
C VAL A 113 -5.85 -0.80 2.07
N LYS A 114 -5.43 0.35 1.56
CA LYS A 114 -5.19 1.57 2.34
C LYS A 114 -6.00 2.70 1.72
N ILE A 115 -6.66 3.49 2.56
CA ILE A 115 -7.29 4.74 2.11
C ILE A 115 -6.18 5.79 2.08
N TYR A 116 -5.83 6.26 0.89
CA TYR A 116 -4.80 7.28 0.68
C TYR A 116 -5.38 8.68 0.83
N ASN A 117 -6.51 8.95 0.17
CA ASN A 117 -7.21 10.22 0.25
C ASN A 117 -8.71 9.99 0.51
N TYR A 118 -9.36 10.94 1.19
CA TYR A 118 -10.76 10.83 1.61
C TYR A 118 -11.72 11.51 0.63
N ASP A 119 -11.29 12.58 -0.02
CA ASP A 119 -12.07 13.32 -1.02
C ASP A 119 -11.15 13.92 -2.10
N PRO A 120 -11.16 13.40 -3.35
CA PRO A 120 -11.88 12.20 -3.78
C PRO A 120 -11.41 10.95 -3.04
N LEU A 121 -12.26 9.93 -2.93
CA LEU A 121 -11.87 8.68 -2.27
C LEU A 121 -10.84 7.93 -3.15
N GLN A 122 -9.60 7.88 -2.67
CA GLN A 122 -8.50 7.24 -3.37
C GLN A 122 -7.89 6.13 -2.51
N LEU A 123 -7.63 5.00 -3.15
CA LEU A 123 -7.15 3.79 -2.49
C LEU A 123 -5.79 3.39 -3.06
N ILE A 124 -4.96 2.83 -2.18
CA ILE A 124 -3.83 2.01 -2.58
C ILE A 124 -4.19 0.58 -2.24
N VAL A 125 -4.21 -0.28 -3.24
CA VAL A 125 -4.49 -1.71 -3.08
C VAL A 125 -3.25 -2.50 -3.45
N GLU A 126 -2.96 -3.53 -2.67
CA GLU A 126 -1.73 -4.30 -2.81
C GLU A 126 -2.03 -5.80 -2.68
N GLY A 127 -1.18 -6.61 -3.31
CA GLY A 127 -1.11 -8.03 -3.04
C GLY A 127 0.03 -8.70 -3.79
N CYS A 128 0.20 -10.00 -3.58
CA CYS A 128 1.34 -10.76 -4.07
C CYS A 128 0.87 -11.87 -5.03
N PRO A 129 0.75 -11.58 -6.34
CA PRO A 129 0.18 -12.54 -7.29
C PRO A 129 1.16 -13.62 -7.73
N ASP A 130 2.46 -13.40 -7.56
CA ASP A 130 3.56 -14.30 -7.94
C ASP A 130 4.28 -14.90 -6.71
N MET A 131 3.70 -14.73 -5.51
CA MET A 131 4.23 -15.21 -4.22
C MET A 131 5.58 -14.60 -3.82
N ARG A 132 6.06 -13.59 -4.55
CA ARG A 132 7.37 -12.98 -4.32
C ARG A 132 7.34 -11.46 -4.28
N ASN A 133 6.63 -10.83 -5.20
CA ASN A 133 6.59 -9.40 -5.40
C ASN A 133 5.25 -8.85 -4.96
N GLU A 134 5.28 -7.72 -4.26
CA GLU A 134 4.06 -7.01 -3.95
C GLU A 134 3.71 -6.08 -5.12
N PHE A 135 2.58 -6.35 -5.75
CA PHE A 135 1.98 -5.49 -6.77
C PHE A 135 1.15 -4.43 -6.07
N SER A 136 1.27 -3.19 -6.54
CA SER A 136 0.51 -2.06 -6.02
C SER A 136 -0.32 -1.40 -7.10
N TYR A 137 -1.55 -1.01 -6.77
CA TYR A 137 -2.41 -0.24 -7.64
C TYR A 137 -2.97 0.97 -6.89
N PHE A 138 -3.02 2.09 -7.59
CA PHE A 138 -3.70 3.30 -7.16
C PHE A 138 -5.09 3.34 -7.79
N ILE A 139 -6.13 3.64 -7.02
CA ILE A 139 -7.52 3.64 -7.49
C ILE A 139 -8.19 4.95 -7.10
N ASP A 140 -8.77 5.64 -8.09
CA ASP A 140 -9.75 6.70 -7.89
C ASP A 140 -11.14 6.07 -7.95
N VAL A 141 -11.80 5.97 -6.79
CA VAL A 141 -13.05 5.20 -6.63
C VAL A 141 -14.18 5.85 -7.39
N ASP A 142 -14.34 7.17 -7.27
CA ASP A 142 -15.44 7.92 -7.85
C ASP A 142 -15.36 7.94 -9.37
N LYS A 143 -14.13 8.03 -9.92
CA LYS A 143 -13.91 7.98 -11.37
C LYS A 143 -13.84 6.56 -11.93
N ARG A 144 -13.85 5.52 -11.08
CA ARG A 144 -13.60 4.11 -11.46
C ARG A 144 -12.34 3.94 -12.31
N LYS A 145 -11.27 4.65 -11.95
CA LYS A 145 -9.96 4.56 -12.64
C LYS A 145 -8.93 3.89 -11.75
N ALA A 146 -8.08 3.08 -12.35
CA ALA A 146 -6.99 2.42 -11.67
C ALA A 146 -5.68 2.62 -12.43
N TRP A 147 -4.58 2.60 -11.68
CA TRP A 147 -3.25 2.64 -12.22
C TRP A 147 -2.38 1.63 -11.49
N TYR A 148 -1.57 0.90 -12.23
CA TYR A 148 -0.48 0.09 -11.68
C TYR A 148 0.67 1.00 -11.26
N VAL A 149 1.21 0.74 -10.06
CA VAL A 149 2.37 1.45 -9.50
C VAL A 149 3.61 0.60 -9.75
N PRO A 150 4.68 1.14 -10.37
CA PRO A 150 5.90 0.39 -10.67
C PRO A 150 6.78 0.24 -9.43
N ALA A 151 6.30 -0.54 -8.46
CA ALA A 151 6.99 -0.86 -7.23
C ALA A 151 6.77 -2.33 -6.83
N ASN A 152 7.79 -2.96 -6.22
CA ASN A 152 7.82 -4.42 -5.99
C ASN A 152 7.87 -4.90 -4.52
N GLN A 153 7.78 -3.97 -3.57
CA GLN A 153 7.66 -4.24 -2.14
C GLN A 153 6.51 -3.47 -1.47
N GLY A 154 5.77 -2.69 -2.23
CA GLY A 154 4.53 -2.08 -1.77
C GLY A 154 4.68 -0.70 -1.16
N TYR A 155 3.58 -0.19 -0.61
CA TYR A 155 3.43 1.16 -0.12
C TYR A 155 3.85 1.32 1.34
N ILE A 156 4.72 2.28 1.62
CA ILE A 156 5.24 2.56 2.97
C ILE A 156 4.37 3.61 3.68
N GLY A 157 4.00 4.68 2.98
CA GLY A 157 3.34 5.83 3.59
C GLY A 157 3.44 7.08 2.70
N SER A 158 3.15 8.23 3.28
CA SER A 158 3.26 9.52 2.57
C SER A 158 4.24 10.46 3.29
N THR A 159 4.81 11.41 2.55
CA THR A 159 5.44 12.57 3.18
C THR A 159 4.39 13.42 3.88
N SER A 160 4.73 13.99 5.04
CA SER A 160 3.76 14.75 5.85
C SER A 160 3.44 16.14 5.30
N GLU A 161 4.42 16.78 4.64
CA GLU A 161 4.27 18.16 4.16
C GLU A 161 3.76 18.21 2.73
N GLU A 162 4.34 17.38 1.83
CA GLU A 162 3.99 17.39 0.41
C GLU A 162 2.89 16.38 0.07
N GLY A 163 2.63 15.39 0.93
CA GLY A 163 1.65 14.34 0.67
C GLY A 163 2.09 13.29 -0.37
N TYR A 164 3.36 13.28 -0.75
CA TYR A 164 3.88 12.38 -1.76
C TYR A 164 3.88 10.93 -1.30
N MET A 165 3.52 10.02 -2.20
CA MET A 165 3.43 8.60 -1.95
C MET A 165 4.81 7.94 -1.96
N ILE A 166 5.13 7.18 -0.91
CA ILE A 166 6.39 6.46 -0.78
C ILE A 166 6.15 4.98 -1.00
N PHE A 167 6.79 4.43 -2.03
CA PHE A 167 6.78 3.00 -2.33
C PHE A 167 8.18 2.40 -2.16
N GLN A 168 8.21 1.16 -1.70
CA GLN A 168 9.41 0.35 -1.64
C GLN A 168 9.50 -0.57 -2.85
N SER A 169 10.71 -0.70 -3.36
CA SER A 169 11.14 -1.70 -4.31
C SER A 169 12.47 -2.31 -3.89
N TYR A 170 12.85 -3.39 -4.54
CA TYR A 170 14.21 -3.91 -4.54
C TYR A 170 14.75 -4.02 -5.97
N ARG A 171 16.04 -3.75 -6.12
CA ARG A 171 16.81 -3.97 -7.35
C ARG A 171 17.76 -5.13 -7.18
N TYR A 172 17.88 -5.95 -8.22
CA TYR A 172 18.82 -7.05 -8.24
C TYR A 172 20.10 -6.60 -8.95
N VAL A 173 21.22 -6.68 -8.24
CA VAL A 173 22.53 -6.46 -8.83
C VAL A 173 23.19 -7.82 -9.05
N SER A 174 23.66 -8.03 -10.28
CA SER A 174 24.29 -9.29 -10.72
C SER A 174 25.81 -9.25 -10.68
N ASP A 175 26.42 -8.08 -10.41
CA ASP A 175 27.86 -7.96 -10.23
C ASP A 175 28.32 -8.90 -9.11
N PRO A 176 29.23 -9.87 -9.38
CA PRO A 176 29.65 -10.87 -8.40
C PRO A 176 30.18 -10.30 -7.08
N ASP A 177 30.80 -9.12 -7.12
CA ASP A 177 31.43 -8.49 -5.96
C ASP A 177 30.41 -7.90 -4.97
N ILE A 178 29.22 -7.54 -5.46
CA ILE A 178 28.16 -6.90 -4.68
C ILE A 178 26.78 -7.51 -4.97
N ALA A 179 26.73 -8.76 -5.42
CA ALA A 179 25.51 -9.40 -5.86
C ALA A 179 24.46 -9.40 -4.73
N GLY A 180 23.23 -9.01 -5.03
CA GLY A 180 22.20 -8.94 -4.00
C GLY A 180 20.96 -8.14 -4.40
N ARG A 181 20.06 -8.03 -3.43
CA ARG A 181 18.86 -7.18 -3.50
C ARG A 181 19.09 -5.92 -2.69
N TYR A 182 18.94 -4.77 -3.32
CA TYR A 182 19.08 -3.47 -2.67
C TYR A 182 17.75 -2.75 -2.62
N THR A 183 17.47 -2.10 -1.49
CA THR A 183 16.27 -1.29 -1.36
C THR A 183 16.33 -0.09 -2.30
N PHE A 184 15.23 0.13 -3.00
CA PHE A 184 14.98 1.31 -3.80
C PHE A 184 13.67 1.94 -3.31
N LEU A 185 13.72 3.15 -2.79
CA LEU A 185 12.54 3.90 -2.38
C LEU A 185 12.17 4.87 -3.49
N GLN A 186 10.91 4.84 -3.90
CA GLN A 186 10.36 5.71 -4.94
C GLN A 186 9.33 6.63 -4.31
N ILE A 187 9.43 7.92 -4.63
CA ILE A 187 8.51 8.95 -4.14
C ILE A 187 7.73 9.48 -5.34
N PHE A 188 6.40 9.38 -5.30
CA PHE A 188 5.51 9.81 -6.37
C PHE A 188 4.59 10.94 -5.92
N ASP A 189 4.31 11.89 -6.81
CA ASP A 189 3.26 12.90 -6.62
C ASP A 189 1.85 12.30 -6.75
N GLU A 190 0.81 13.09 -6.46
CA GLU A 190 -0.59 12.66 -6.53
C GLU A 190 -1.06 12.30 -7.95
N THR A 191 -0.31 12.69 -8.98
CA THR A 191 -0.57 12.35 -10.38
C THR A 191 0.13 11.06 -10.81
N GLY A 192 0.94 10.49 -9.93
CA GLY A 192 1.67 9.27 -10.13
C GLY A 192 3.00 9.45 -10.86
N ASN A 193 3.58 10.66 -10.90
CA ASN A 193 4.93 10.87 -11.45
C ASN A 193 5.98 10.75 -10.35
N LEU A 194 7.11 10.12 -10.65
CA LEU A 194 8.25 10.02 -9.74
C LEU A 194 8.86 11.41 -9.56
N VAL A 195 8.94 11.86 -8.30
CA VAL A 195 9.53 13.16 -7.94
C VAL A 195 10.93 13.01 -7.34
N ASP A 196 11.20 11.91 -6.63
CA ASP A 196 12.51 11.61 -6.06
C ASP A 196 12.65 10.11 -5.77
N SER A 197 13.88 9.66 -5.51
CA SER A 197 14.16 8.27 -5.14
C SER A 197 15.44 8.11 -4.32
N LEU A 198 15.46 7.06 -3.49
CA LEU A 198 16.66 6.63 -2.76
C LEU A 198 17.01 5.20 -3.16
N ASP A 199 18.17 5.03 -3.80
CA ASP A 199 18.72 3.71 -4.13
C ASP A 199 19.84 3.34 -3.16
N LEU A 200 19.76 2.22 -2.44
CA LEU A 200 20.82 1.82 -1.50
C LEU A 200 21.96 1.01 -2.15
N GLU A 201 21.90 0.68 -3.44
CA GLU A 201 22.98 0.02 -4.17
C GLU A 201 24.30 0.81 -4.06
N HIS A 202 24.23 2.14 -4.25
CA HIS A 202 25.40 3.00 -4.24
C HIS A 202 26.15 3.00 -2.90
N VAL A 203 25.45 2.72 -1.79
CA VAL A 203 26.04 2.65 -0.45
C VAL A 203 26.95 1.42 -0.36
N ARG A 204 26.49 0.25 -0.82
CA ARG A 204 27.32 -0.97 -0.84
C ARG A 204 28.46 -0.87 -1.83
N LEU A 205 28.23 -0.30 -3.02
CA LEU A 205 29.29 -0.04 -3.99
C LEU A 205 30.42 0.80 -3.39
N LYS A 206 30.08 1.82 -2.60
CA LYS A 206 31.06 2.68 -1.93
C LYS A 206 31.84 1.93 -0.85
N GLU A 207 31.17 1.13 -0.03
CA GLU A 207 31.83 0.29 0.99
C GLU A 207 32.81 -0.70 0.36
N TYR A 208 32.40 -1.38 -0.71
CA TYR A 208 33.25 -2.31 -1.44
C TYR A 208 34.50 -1.63 -2.00
N ARG A 209 34.33 -0.50 -2.71
CA ARG A 209 35.46 0.26 -3.27
C ARG A 209 36.45 0.75 -2.22
N ASN A 210 35.96 1.20 -1.06
CA ASN A 210 36.81 1.61 0.05
C ASN A 210 37.61 0.44 0.61
N ALA A 211 37.00 -0.74 0.76
CA ALA A 211 37.67 -1.95 1.25
C ALA A 211 38.77 -2.43 0.30
N VAL A 212 38.55 -2.34 -1.02
CA VAL A 212 39.56 -2.69 -2.03
C VAL A 212 40.74 -1.72 -2.03
N GLN A 213 40.52 -0.42 -1.80
CA GLN A 213 41.61 0.58 -1.75
C GLN A 213 42.50 0.49 -0.50
N THR A 214 42.01 -0.13 0.57
CA THR A 214 42.77 -0.31 1.82
C THR A 214 43.60 -1.59 1.87
N ASN A 215 43.49 -2.46 0.85
CA ASN A 215 44.24 -3.71 0.71
C ASN A 215 45.29 -3.60 -0.40
#